data_AF-A0A962XAI8-F1
#
_entry.id   AF-A0A962XAI8-F1
#
_cell.length_a   1.000
_cell.length_b   1.000
_cell.length_c   1.000
_cell.angle_alpha   90.00
_cell.angle_beta   90.00
_cell.angle_gamma   90.00
#
_symmetry.space_group_name_H-M   'P 1'
#
loop_
_entity.id
_entity.type
_entity.pdbx_description
1 polymer ?
#
loop_
_entity_poly.entity_id
_entity_poly.type
_entity_poly.pdbx_seq_one_letter_code
_entity_poly.pdbx_strand_id
1 'polypeptide(L)' 'MSLFLQEVAWRHPEEFVLMVLDGAGGHRTTHRVVPPQLHLIYLPPYSPELNPAEHL' A
#
# COMPACT_ATOMS: atom_id res chain seq x y z
N MET A 1 6.10 -5.25 -5.93
CA MET A 1 4.92 -4.88 -5.11
C MET A 1 3.84 -5.97 -5.04
N SER A 2 3.56 -6.74 -6.11
CA SER A 2 2.53 -7.79 -6.07
C SER A 2 2.80 -8.89 -5.03
N LEU A 3 4.05 -9.36 -4.92
CA LEU A 3 4.45 -10.34 -3.90
C LEU A 3 4.24 -9.82 -2.47
N PHE A 4 4.57 -8.54 -2.23
CA PHE A 4 4.38 -7.91 -0.93
C PHE A 4 2.90 -7.87 -0.54
N LEU A 5 2.00 -7.50 -1.47
CA LEU A 5 0.56 -7.56 -1.20
C LEU A 5 0.06 -8.96 -0.88
N GLN A 6 0.53 -9.97 -1.62
CA GLN A 6 0.15 -11.36 -1.37
C GLN A 6 0.62 -11.82 0.01
N GLU A 7 1.85 -11.45 0.39
CA GLU A 7 2.40 -11.78 1.70
C GLU A 7 1.59 -11.13 2.84
N VAL A 8 1.24 -9.85 2.70
CA VAL A 8 0.40 -9.15 3.70
C VAL A 8 -0.98 -9.79 3.79
N ALA A 9 -1.62 -10.08 2.65
CA ALA A 9 -2.91 -10.77 2.61
C ALA A 9 -2.87 -12.16 3.25
N TRP A 10 -1.77 -12.91 3.07
CA TRP A 10 -1.58 -14.21 3.70
C TRP A 10 -1.46 -14.06 5.21
N ARG A 11 -0.60 -13.16 5.69
CA ARG A 11 -0.34 -12.99 7.13
C ARG A 11 -1.52 -12.44 7.91
N HIS A 12 -2.40 -11.69 7.24
CA HIS A 12 -3.57 -11.05 7.83
C HIS A 12 -4.86 -11.48 7.10
N PRO A 13 -5.25 -12.78 7.15
CA PRO A 13 -6.33 -13.30 6.32
C PRO A 13 -7.72 -12.84 6.78
N GLU A 14 -7.88 -12.52 8.07
CA GLU A 14 -9.15 -12.10 8.69
C GLU A 14 -9.25 -10.58 8.90
N GLU A 15 -8.23 -9.82 8.47
CA GLU A 15 -8.19 -8.37 8.63
C GLU A 15 -8.47 -7.67 7.32
N PHE A 16 -9.20 -6.56 7.38
CA PHE A 16 -9.28 -5.61 6.28
C PHE A 16 -8.15 -4.60 6.41
N VAL A 17 -7.15 -4.69 5.52
CA VAL A 17 -5.92 -3.91 5.62
C VAL A 17 -5.99 -2.69 4.71
N LEU A 18 -5.89 -1.51 5.33
CA LEU A 18 -5.70 -0.25 4.62
C LEU A 18 -4.21 0.05 4.48
N MET A 19 -3.70 0.04 3.25
CA MET A 19 -2.29 0.27 2.98
C MET A 19 -2.08 1.65 2.35
N VAL A 20 -1.38 2.51 3.07
CA VAL A 20 -0.98 3.85 2.60
C VAL A 20 0.32 3.73 1.79
N LEU A 21 0.34 4.32 0.60
CA LEU A 21 1.45 4.28 -0.33
C LEU A 21 1.91 5.69 -0.67
N ASP A 22 3.22 5.90 -0.66
CA ASP A 22 3.81 7.06 -1.31
C ASP A 22 3.62 6.96 -2.84
N GLY A 23 3.79 8.10 -3.52
CA GLY A 23 3.62 8.18 -4.97
C GLY A 23 4.76 7.58 -5.81
N ALA A 24 5.70 6.81 -5.25
CA ALA A 24 6.86 6.30 -5.98
C ALA A 24 6.45 5.44 -7.19
N GLY A 25 7.27 5.46 -8.25
CA GLY A 25 6.97 4.77 -9.51
C GLY A 25 6.71 3.26 -9.34
N GLY A 26 7.35 2.62 -8.36
CA GLY A 26 7.12 1.21 -8.03
C GLY A 26 5.74 0.90 -7.41
N HIS A 27 5.03 1.91 -6.91
CA HIS A 27 3.70 1.77 -6.31
C HIS A 27 2.57 1.92 -7.33
N ARG A 28 2.82 2.63 -8.45
CA ARG A 28 1.82 3.04 -9.44
C ARG A 28 1.68 2.08 -10.64
N THR A 29 2.15 0.85 -10.55
CA THR A 29 2.08 -0.09 -11.68
C THR A 29 0.64 -0.50 -12.01
N THR A 30 0.28 -0.36 -13.28
CA THR A 30 -1.10 -0.45 -13.82
C THR A 30 -1.71 -1.85 -13.87
N HIS A 31 -0.92 -2.91 -13.62
CA HIS A 31 -1.35 -4.31 -13.75
C HIS A 31 -1.13 -5.11 -12.46
N ARG A 32 -1.52 -4.58 -11.30
CA ARG A 32 -1.41 -5.28 -10.02
C ARG A 32 -2.78 -5.79 -9.57
N VAL A 33 -2.87 -7.11 -9.35
CA VAL A 33 -3.99 -7.72 -8.63
C VAL A 33 -3.83 -7.36 -7.16
N VAL A 34 -4.77 -6.60 -6.62
CA VAL A 34 -4.88 -6.30 -5.19
C VAL A 34 -5.80 -7.36 -4.58
N PRO A 35 -5.37 -8.09 -3.53
CA PRO A 35 -6.25 -9.03 -2.84
C PRO A 35 -7.49 -8.31 -2.29
N PRO A 36 -8.66 -8.96 -2.24
CA PRO A 36 -9.93 -8.31 -1.90
C PRO A 36 -9.96 -7.72 -0.48
N GLN A 37 -9.16 -8.25 0.44
CA GLN A 37 -9.05 -7.74 1.81
C GLN A 37 -8.10 -6.53 1.97
N LEU A 38 -7.45 -6.08 0.89
CA LEU A 38 -6.53 -4.94 0.89
C LEU A 38 -7.13 -3.77 0.13
N HIS A 39 -7.05 -2.58 0.72
CA HIS A 39 -7.34 -1.32 0.03
C HIS A 39 -6.11 -0.42 0.04
N LEU A 40 -5.79 0.15 -1.12
CA LEU A 40 -4.60 0.99 -1.30
C LEU A 40 -5.02 2.47 -1.32
N ILE A 41 -4.41 3.28 -0.47
CA ILE A 41 -4.56 4.75 -0.48
C ILE A 41 -3.23 5.36 -0.91
N TYR A 42 -3.27 6.26 -1.91
CA TYR A 42 -2.10 7.01 -2.33
C TYR A 42 -2.09 8.39 -1.67
N LEU A 43 -0.95 8.77 -1.11
CA LEU A 43 -0.75 10.12 -0.61
C LEU A 43 -0.64 11.13 -1.76
N PRO A 44 -1.03 12.41 -1.53
CA PRO A 44 -0.76 13.49 -2.47
C PRO A 44 0.73 13.62 -2.81
N PRO A 45 1.08 14.07 -4.03
CA PRO A 45 2.47 14.31 -4.38
C PRO A 45 3.13 15.32 -3.43
N TYR A 46 4.36 15.05 -3.05
CA TYR A 46 5.20 15.94 -2.21
C TYR A 46 4.63 16.26 -0.82
N SER A 47 3.85 15.34 -0.23
CA SER A 47 3.31 15.45 1.13
C SER A 47 3.91 14.41 2.11
N PRO A 48 5.23 14.48 2.40
CA PRO A 48 5.89 13.56 3.33
C PRO A 48 5.31 13.62 4.76
N GLU A 49 4.79 14.78 5.17
CA GLU A 49 4.14 15.00 6.47
C GLU A 49 2.88 14.15 6.68
N LEU A 50 2.30 13.63 5.60
CA LEU A 50 1.14 12.72 5.66
C LEU A 50 1.55 11.25 5.74
N ASN A 51 2.84 10.93 5.61
CA ASN A 51 3.35 9.57 5.68
C ASN A 51 3.86 9.27 7.10
N PRO A 52 3.16 8.45 7.90
CA PRO A 52 3.61 8.12 9.25
C PRO A 52 4.99 7.45 9.29
N ALA A 53 5.40 6.79 8.21
CA ALA A 53 6.72 6.16 8.10
C ALA A 53 7.86 7.18 7.96
N GLU A 54 7.56 8.44 7.65
CA GLU A 54 8.53 9.54 7.50
C GLU A 54 8.57 10.44 8.74
N HIS A 55 7.73 10.19 9.76
CA HIS A 55 7.90 10.80 11.07
C HIS A 55 9.07 10.14 11.81
N LEU A 56 10.17 10.90 11.93
CA LEU A 56 11.38 10.55 12.71
C LEU A 56 11.21 10.85 14.21
#